data_AF-K2ALW4-F1
#
_entry.id   AF-K2ALW4-F1
#
_cell.length_a   1.000
_cell.length_b   1.000
_cell.length_c   1.000
_cell.angle_alpha   90.00
_cell.angle_beta   90.00
_cell.angle_gamma   90.00
#
_symmetry.space_group_name_H-M   'P 1'
#
loop_
_entity.id
_entity.type
_entity.pdbx_description
1 polymer ?
#
loop_
_entity_poly.entity_id
_entity_poly.type
_entity_poly.pdbx_seq_one_letter_code
_entity_poly.pdbx_strand_id
1 'polypeptide(L)'
;GGSGTLFIDKADDLTPFFGRVAKIRHKLEGKKKKIETVNITPFIEGISCSVPCCATKFGTFTGAIQNQIIDIAEVGAVIPGRSGNFAGHDWAYRHFSPDVQHKANQIARQFGDYLYSRGYKGIFGLDLIVDNDNKVWPVECNPRETDAFPLICMLQMEAGAIPMTVFHILEHLSVDYTVPFEETDLSYKNAYSAAQIILYNKFDIPVTDSKLFKAGVYANSDGKLRYLRPGYTLFDLLNTKEFLMTEAITKKTGLAYKPHERIMRLVKRGGILASAGGLEVDVAKSIDLIYKELKFIPIDTGFVDQSGVKTLFANRLIDVKSDPNLAKAKVVNLINDYASGFRRPMKIAWRKHITKSSILEQIKSKRAQKQIKSDIKKIANLGIRIEVIPEIDQAMFAKWFAVYNKMIKAKKYGKLVIDKDWLKAKQKAGRKVGAVVAFKKEKILGGEVFFEVAGRLTVGYGAAAKISELAGGLTLLLDYYFLDYASRQGYDEVSFGQDTNLYGTDLSIGLLAYKVKLGLTPVKANKTYSVTTYFLNFDDFDDPIMFFADKPGGLELTVIAKDQSTTDFKAYLPQNIKECKIFFSSEVVEQNKELF
;
A
#
# COMPACT_ATOMS: atom_id res chain seq x y z
N GLY A 1 -6.95 -19.48 2.56
CA GLY A 1 -6.58 -20.60 3.44
C GLY A 1 -6.21 -20.10 4.81
N GLY A 2 -5.94 -21.01 5.76
CA GLY A 2 -5.35 -20.68 7.05
C GLY A 2 -6.27 -20.06 8.11
N SER A 3 -7.57 -19.91 7.82
CA SER A 3 -8.53 -19.39 8.81
C SER A 3 -9.27 -20.46 9.62
N GLY A 4 -9.32 -21.70 9.10
CA GLY A 4 -10.08 -22.83 9.66
C GLY A 4 -9.25 -23.85 10.44
N THR A 5 -7.91 -23.75 10.39
CA THR A 5 -6.98 -24.68 11.05
C THR A 5 -6.16 -23.92 12.08
N LEU A 6 -5.96 -24.52 13.26
CA LEU A 6 -5.18 -24.01 14.38
C LEU A 6 -4.38 -25.16 14.98
N PHE A 7 -3.13 -24.90 15.31
CA PHE A 7 -2.30 -25.81 16.11
C PHE A 7 -2.51 -25.48 17.59
N ILE A 8 -2.61 -26.53 18.40
CA ILE A 8 -2.83 -26.46 19.85
C ILE A 8 -1.60 -27.14 20.48
N ASP A 9 -0.68 -26.35 21.00
CA ASP A 9 0.57 -26.85 21.58
C ASP A 9 0.42 -27.10 23.08
N LYS A 10 -0.45 -26.31 23.74
CA LYS A 10 -0.78 -26.41 25.15
C LYS A 10 -2.25 -26.16 25.42
N ALA A 11 -2.72 -26.58 26.60
CA ALA A 11 -4.12 -26.42 27.01
C ALA A 11 -4.63 -24.97 26.93
N ASP A 12 -3.77 -23.99 27.21
CA ASP A 12 -4.11 -22.57 27.14
C ASP A 12 -4.54 -22.13 25.73
N ASP A 13 -4.06 -22.80 24.67
CA ASP A 13 -4.37 -22.46 23.28
C ASP A 13 -5.82 -22.81 22.90
N LEU A 14 -6.52 -23.60 23.72
CA LEU A 14 -7.95 -23.88 23.55
C LEU A 14 -8.81 -22.63 23.78
N THR A 15 -8.39 -21.72 24.65
CA THR A 15 -9.13 -20.47 24.93
C THR A 15 -9.25 -19.58 23.69
N PRO A 16 -8.14 -19.21 23.00
CA PRO A 16 -8.23 -18.44 21.76
C PRO A 16 -8.93 -19.23 20.63
N PHE A 17 -8.82 -20.57 20.59
CA PHE A 17 -9.60 -21.41 19.67
C PHE A 17 -11.10 -21.24 19.86
N PHE A 18 -11.62 -21.42 21.08
CA PHE A 18 -13.05 -21.27 21.37
C PHE A 18 -13.54 -19.86 21.07
N GLY A 19 -12.77 -18.83 21.44
CA GLY A 19 -13.07 -17.44 21.13
C GLY A 19 -13.19 -17.18 19.63
N ARG A 20 -12.38 -17.86 18.80
CA ARG A 20 -12.45 -17.76 17.35
C ARG A 20 -13.63 -18.52 16.77
N VAL A 21 -13.92 -19.74 17.23
CA VAL A 21 -15.11 -20.49 16.81
C VAL A 21 -16.38 -19.68 17.11
N ALA A 22 -16.47 -19.07 18.29
CA ALA A 22 -17.58 -18.18 18.66
C ALA A 22 -17.71 -16.98 17.70
N LYS A 23 -16.59 -16.29 17.38
CA LYS A 23 -16.58 -15.19 16.40
C LYS A 23 -17.05 -15.65 15.01
N ILE A 24 -16.67 -16.85 14.57
CA ILE A 24 -17.11 -17.36 13.27
C ILE A 24 -18.59 -17.72 13.30
N ARG A 25 -19.08 -18.38 14.37
CA ARG A 25 -20.50 -18.66 14.57
C ARG A 25 -21.34 -17.38 14.51
N HIS A 26 -20.94 -16.34 15.25
CA HIS A 26 -21.59 -15.03 15.20
C HIS A 26 -21.60 -14.43 13.78
N LYS A 27 -20.49 -14.50 13.03
CA LYS A 27 -20.44 -14.05 11.62
C LYS A 27 -21.34 -14.85 10.67
N LEU A 28 -21.75 -16.05 11.06
CA LEU A 28 -22.60 -16.96 10.30
C LEU A 28 -24.06 -16.96 10.77
N GLU A 29 -24.40 -16.22 11.83
CA GLU A 29 -25.79 -16.06 12.27
C GLU A 29 -26.67 -15.53 11.12
N GLY A 30 -27.84 -16.14 10.96
CA GLY A 30 -28.76 -15.84 9.85
C GLY A 30 -28.29 -16.31 8.46
N LYS A 31 -27.14 -16.96 8.32
CA LYS A 31 -26.64 -17.50 7.04
C LYS A 31 -26.94 -18.99 6.90
N LYS A 32 -26.99 -19.46 5.64
CA LYS A 32 -27.19 -20.88 5.31
C LYS A 32 -26.06 -21.79 5.82
N LYS A 33 -24.83 -21.27 5.88
CA LYS A 33 -23.65 -22.00 6.39
C LYS A 33 -23.59 -21.91 7.92
N LYS A 34 -23.35 -23.03 8.59
CA LYS A 34 -23.18 -23.13 10.05
C LYS A 34 -21.92 -23.93 10.39
N ILE A 35 -21.36 -23.69 11.57
CA ILE A 35 -20.29 -24.54 12.15
C ILE A 35 -20.93 -25.38 13.25
N GLU A 36 -21.20 -26.64 12.93
CA GLU A 36 -21.78 -27.63 13.83
C GLU A 36 -20.69 -28.49 14.47
N THR A 37 -19.68 -28.88 13.68
CA THR A 37 -18.58 -29.73 14.12
C THR A 37 -17.22 -29.08 13.91
N VAL A 38 -16.23 -29.57 14.65
CA VAL A 38 -14.81 -29.28 14.47
C VAL A 38 -14.08 -30.61 14.40
N ASN A 39 -13.10 -30.72 13.50
CA ASN A 39 -12.24 -31.90 13.42
C ASN A 39 -11.03 -31.68 14.32
N ILE A 40 -10.72 -32.67 15.16
CA ILE A 40 -9.53 -32.69 16.00
C ILE A 40 -8.70 -33.88 15.57
N THR A 41 -7.46 -33.64 15.19
CA THR A 41 -6.53 -34.67 14.72
C THR A 41 -5.21 -34.54 15.45
N PRO A 42 -4.45 -35.65 15.63
CA PRO A 42 -3.07 -35.56 16.09
C PRO A 42 -2.25 -34.64 15.19
N PHE A 43 -1.28 -33.93 15.79
CA PHE A 43 -0.29 -33.19 15.02
C PHE A 43 0.67 -34.20 14.36
N ILE A 44 0.92 -34.01 13.07
CA ILE A 44 1.83 -34.85 12.29
C ILE A 44 2.99 -33.97 11.85
N GLU A 45 4.17 -34.25 12.38
CA GLU A 45 5.39 -33.58 11.96
C GLU A 45 5.85 -34.14 10.61
N GLY A 46 6.08 -33.24 9.64
CA GLY A 46 6.47 -33.65 8.31
C GLY A 46 6.42 -32.52 7.29
N ILE A 47 6.53 -32.90 6.03
CA ILE A 47 6.60 -31.97 4.90
C ILE A 47 5.20 -31.79 4.32
N SER A 48 4.73 -30.55 4.26
CA SER A 48 3.47 -30.20 3.59
C SER A 48 3.60 -30.34 2.08
N CYS A 49 2.75 -31.19 1.52
CA CYS A 49 2.76 -31.55 0.11
C CYS A 49 1.33 -31.55 -0.44
N SER A 50 1.19 -31.71 -1.75
CA SER A 50 -0.10 -32.06 -2.35
C SER A 50 0.07 -32.92 -3.59
N VAL A 51 -1.04 -33.51 -4.05
CA VAL A 51 -1.14 -34.22 -5.33
C VAL A 51 -2.28 -33.61 -6.15
N PRO A 52 -2.03 -33.15 -7.38
CA PRO A 52 -3.09 -32.72 -8.28
C PRO A 52 -3.79 -33.95 -8.83
N CYS A 53 -5.12 -33.92 -8.86
CA CYS A 53 -5.91 -35.06 -9.28
C CYS A 53 -7.04 -34.64 -10.21
N CYS A 54 -7.54 -35.57 -11.01
CA CYS A 54 -8.76 -35.40 -11.80
C CYS A 54 -9.58 -36.69 -11.76
N ALA A 55 -10.76 -36.64 -11.13
CA ALA A 55 -11.70 -37.74 -11.06
C ALA A 55 -12.50 -37.84 -12.37
N THR A 56 -12.45 -39.00 -13.03
CA THR A 56 -13.09 -39.23 -14.33
C THR A 56 -13.88 -40.54 -14.36
N LYS A 57 -14.67 -40.76 -15.42
CA LYS A 57 -15.38 -42.03 -15.62
C LYS A 57 -14.48 -43.26 -15.77
N PHE A 58 -13.19 -43.06 -16.08
CA PHE A 58 -12.19 -44.12 -16.22
C PHE A 58 -11.44 -44.44 -14.92
N GLY A 59 -11.63 -43.62 -13.89
CA GLY A 59 -10.84 -43.61 -12.66
C GLY A 59 -10.16 -42.27 -12.44
N THR A 60 -9.37 -42.18 -11.37
CA THR A 60 -8.71 -40.94 -10.98
C THR A 60 -7.30 -40.82 -11.55
N PHE A 61 -7.08 -39.78 -12.38
CA PHE A 61 -5.74 -39.35 -12.75
C PHE A 61 -5.06 -38.65 -11.57
N THR A 62 -3.78 -38.94 -11.35
CA THR A 62 -3.02 -38.43 -10.21
C THR A 62 -1.66 -37.90 -10.66
N GLY A 63 -1.19 -36.77 -10.12
CA GLY A 63 0.13 -36.22 -10.46
C GLY A 63 1.27 -36.71 -9.56
N ALA A 64 2.48 -36.23 -9.85
CA ALA A 64 3.61 -36.28 -8.93
C ALA A 64 3.32 -35.47 -7.65
N ILE A 65 3.93 -35.87 -6.52
CA ILE A 65 3.86 -35.10 -5.26
C ILE A 65 4.49 -33.73 -5.48
N GLN A 66 3.83 -32.69 -4.97
CA GLN A 66 4.24 -31.30 -5.11
C GLN A 66 4.57 -30.73 -3.73
N ASN A 67 5.76 -30.13 -3.56
CA ASN A 67 6.09 -29.44 -2.32
C ASN A 67 5.24 -28.16 -2.23
N GLN A 68 4.58 -27.96 -1.08
CA GLN A 68 3.88 -26.73 -0.80
C GLN A 68 4.82 -25.73 -0.13
N ILE A 69 4.76 -24.48 -0.57
CA ILE A 69 5.40 -23.36 0.11
C ILE A 69 4.37 -22.79 1.08
N ILE A 70 4.65 -22.84 2.38
CA ILE A 70 3.77 -22.32 3.43
C ILE A 70 4.54 -21.41 4.38
N ASP A 71 3.87 -20.42 4.97
CA ASP A 71 4.37 -19.58 6.07
C ASP A 71 5.76 -18.96 5.83
N ILE A 72 6.04 -18.53 4.59
CA ILE A 72 7.26 -17.79 4.24
C ILE A 72 7.13 -16.31 4.63
N ALA A 73 7.98 -15.85 5.53
CA ALA A 73 7.96 -14.49 6.05
C ALA A 73 8.28 -13.44 4.97
N GLU A 74 9.22 -13.75 4.08
CA GLU A 74 9.72 -12.88 3.02
C GLU A 74 8.63 -12.48 2.02
N VAL A 75 7.53 -13.24 1.94
CA VAL A 75 6.38 -12.93 1.06
C VAL A 75 5.12 -12.51 1.83
N GLY A 76 5.22 -12.34 3.15
CA GLY A 76 4.08 -11.96 3.99
C GLY A 76 3.07 -13.07 4.23
N ALA A 77 3.47 -14.33 4.09
CA ALA A 77 2.59 -15.46 4.39
C ALA A 77 2.56 -15.82 5.88
N VAL A 78 3.47 -15.28 6.71
CA VAL A 78 3.38 -15.41 8.18
C VAL A 78 2.40 -14.38 8.72
N ILE A 79 1.20 -14.85 9.10
CA ILE A 79 0.12 -14.01 9.61
C ILE A 79 -0.11 -14.34 11.08
N PRO A 80 -0.07 -13.35 12.00
CA PRO A 80 -0.32 -13.60 13.42
C PRO A 80 -1.64 -14.34 13.67
N GLY A 81 -1.58 -15.42 14.45
CA GLY A 81 -2.73 -16.25 14.78
C GLY A 81 -3.26 -17.12 13.63
N ARG A 82 -2.48 -17.32 12.57
CA ARG A 82 -2.76 -18.31 11.50
C ARG A 82 -1.53 -19.17 11.28
N SER A 83 -1.75 -20.35 10.73
CA SER A 83 -0.69 -21.30 10.39
C SER A 83 -1.07 -22.05 9.11
N GLY A 84 -0.06 -22.54 8.39
CA GLY A 84 -0.24 -23.21 7.11
C GLY A 84 -0.73 -22.26 6.01
N ASN A 85 -0.35 -20.98 6.05
CA ASN A 85 -0.74 -20.05 5.00
C ASN A 85 0.05 -20.38 3.73
N PHE A 86 -0.68 -20.93 2.77
CA PHE A 86 -0.17 -21.24 1.45
C PHE A 86 0.42 -20.02 0.73
N ALA A 87 1.62 -20.20 0.18
CA ALA A 87 2.34 -19.20 -0.58
C ALA A 87 2.82 -19.71 -1.94
N GLY A 88 2.60 -20.98 -2.31
CA GLY A 88 2.97 -21.48 -3.64
C GLY A 88 3.42 -22.93 -3.67
N HIS A 89 4.13 -23.30 -4.74
CA HIS A 89 4.68 -24.64 -4.92
C HIS A 89 6.09 -24.56 -5.47
N ASP A 90 6.92 -25.52 -5.06
CA ASP A 90 8.25 -25.74 -5.62
C ASP A 90 8.38 -27.19 -6.09
N TRP A 91 8.31 -27.40 -7.41
CA TRP A 91 8.45 -28.73 -7.99
C TRP A 91 9.91 -29.17 -8.14
N ALA A 92 10.86 -28.24 -8.03
CA ALA A 92 12.28 -28.49 -8.18
C ALA A 92 13.02 -28.73 -6.85
N TYR A 93 12.41 -28.40 -5.71
CA TYR A 93 13.08 -28.45 -4.40
C TYR A 93 13.39 -29.88 -3.93
N ARG A 94 12.36 -30.71 -3.74
CA ARG A 94 12.52 -32.08 -3.24
C ARG A 94 11.75 -33.06 -4.10
N HIS A 95 12.41 -34.16 -4.45
CA HIS A 95 11.79 -35.34 -5.05
C HIS A 95 11.66 -36.44 -4.00
N PHE A 96 10.50 -37.06 -3.94
CA PHE A 96 10.20 -38.13 -2.99
C PHE A 96 10.61 -39.49 -3.56
N SER A 97 10.84 -40.47 -2.68
CA SER A 97 11.14 -41.83 -3.13
C SER A 97 9.96 -42.43 -3.92
N PRO A 98 10.22 -43.41 -4.80
CA PRO A 98 9.16 -44.12 -5.53
C PRO A 98 8.07 -44.68 -4.60
N ASP A 99 8.44 -45.20 -3.42
CA ASP A 99 7.50 -45.76 -2.45
C ASP A 99 6.55 -44.68 -1.86
N VAL A 100 7.09 -43.51 -1.53
CA VAL A 100 6.28 -42.38 -1.03
C VAL A 100 5.34 -41.88 -2.12
N GLN A 101 5.85 -41.73 -3.34
CA GLN A 101 5.08 -41.35 -4.52
C GLN A 101 3.92 -42.32 -4.77
N HIS A 102 4.20 -43.63 -4.73
CA HIS A 102 3.21 -44.68 -4.91
C HIS A 102 2.11 -44.61 -3.85
N LYS A 103 2.48 -44.53 -2.56
CA LYS A 103 1.52 -44.40 -1.44
C LYS A 103 0.63 -43.18 -1.59
N ALA A 104 1.21 -42.01 -1.91
CA ALA A 104 0.45 -40.79 -2.12
C ALA A 104 -0.55 -40.91 -3.27
N ASN A 105 -0.15 -41.52 -4.39
CA ASN A 105 -1.04 -41.74 -5.52
C ASN A 105 -2.13 -42.77 -5.23
N GLN A 106 -1.83 -43.83 -4.48
CA GLN A 106 -2.84 -44.80 -4.06
C GLN A 106 -3.91 -44.13 -3.20
N ILE A 107 -3.51 -43.34 -2.20
CA ILE A 107 -4.44 -42.57 -1.35
C ILE A 107 -5.29 -41.63 -2.22
N ALA A 108 -4.65 -40.85 -3.09
CA ALA A 108 -5.33 -39.89 -3.96
C ALA A 108 -6.33 -40.55 -4.91
N ARG A 109 -5.97 -41.70 -5.49
CA ARG A 109 -6.82 -42.48 -6.38
C ARG A 109 -8.04 -43.03 -5.66
N GLN A 110 -7.84 -43.69 -4.51
CA GLN A 110 -8.94 -44.19 -3.68
C GLN A 110 -9.90 -43.07 -3.28
N PHE A 111 -9.36 -41.91 -2.90
CA PHE A 111 -10.16 -40.74 -2.54
C PHE A 111 -10.95 -40.19 -3.73
N GLY A 112 -10.31 -40.04 -4.89
CA GLY A 112 -10.95 -39.53 -6.10
C GLY A 112 -12.02 -40.46 -6.66
N ASP A 113 -11.78 -41.78 -6.65
CA ASP A 113 -12.74 -42.77 -7.10
C ASP A 113 -13.97 -42.78 -6.16
N TYR A 114 -13.74 -42.62 -4.85
CA TYR A 114 -14.82 -42.40 -3.90
C TYR A 114 -15.60 -41.12 -4.20
N LEU A 115 -14.93 -39.97 -4.39
CA LEU A 115 -15.60 -38.71 -4.76
C LEU A 115 -16.46 -38.89 -6.02
N TYR A 116 -15.92 -39.56 -7.03
CA TYR A 116 -16.62 -39.81 -8.29
C TYR A 116 -17.89 -40.64 -8.09
N SER A 117 -17.81 -41.69 -7.27
CA SER A 117 -18.99 -42.49 -6.88
C SER A 117 -20.07 -41.69 -6.16
N ARG A 118 -19.72 -40.54 -5.58
CA ARG A 118 -20.64 -39.59 -4.92
C ARG A 118 -21.13 -38.48 -5.86
N GLY A 119 -20.81 -38.57 -7.15
CA GLY A 119 -21.24 -37.65 -8.20
C GLY A 119 -20.30 -36.46 -8.43
N TYR A 120 -19.16 -36.40 -7.74
CA TYR A 120 -18.14 -35.39 -8.01
C TYR A 120 -17.41 -35.68 -9.33
N LYS A 121 -17.03 -34.65 -10.08
CA LYS A 121 -16.33 -34.81 -11.36
C LYS A 121 -15.19 -33.81 -11.49
N GLY A 122 -14.09 -34.25 -12.09
CA GLY A 122 -12.99 -33.39 -12.49
C GLY A 122 -11.97 -33.10 -11.38
N ILE A 123 -11.36 -31.91 -11.44
CA ILE A 123 -10.14 -31.57 -10.71
C ILE A 123 -10.36 -31.37 -9.21
N PHE A 124 -9.53 -32.05 -8.42
CA PHE A 124 -9.32 -31.75 -7.01
C PHE A 124 -7.83 -31.76 -6.66
N GLY A 125 -7.45 -31.02 -5.62
CA GLY A 125 -6.13 -31.14 -5.00
C GLY A 125 -6.24 -31.86 -3.66
N LEU A 126 -5.37 -32.85 -3.44
CA LEU A 126 -5.27 -33.52 -2.15
C LEU A 126 -4.00 -33.06 -1.44
N ASP A 127 -4.16 -32.34 -0.34
CA ASP A 127 -3.06 -31.92 0.53
C ASP A 127 -2.65 -33.08 1.44
N LEU A 128 -1.34 -33.26 1.59
CA LEU A 128 -0.70 -34.39 2.26
C LEU A 128 0.38 -33.89 3.24
N ILE A 129 0.68 -34.71 4.24
CA ILE A 129 1.93 -34.63 5.00
C ILE A 129 2.73 -35.90 4.76
N VAL A 130 4.00 -35.74 4.40
CA VAL A 130 4.98 -36.84 4.42
C VAL A 130 5.79 -36.71 5.69
N ASP A 131 5.65 -37.66 6.61
CA ASP A 131 6.36 -37.64 7.90
C ASP A 131 7.82 -38.10 7.77
N ASN A 132 8.55 -38.02 8.89
CA ASN A 132 9.96 -38.39 8.95
C ASN A 132 10.22 -39.89 8.68
N ASP A 133 9.20 -40.75 8.82
CA ASP A 133 9.24 -42.18 8.51
C ASP A 133 8.81 -42.49 7.06
N ASN A 134 8.63 -41.48 6.21
CA ASN A 134 8.10 -41.62 4.86
C ASN A 134 6.68 -42.22 4.79
N LYS A 135 5.87 -42.03 5.84
CA LYS A 135 4.42 -42.30 5.77
C LYS A 135 3.70 -41.08 5.20
N VAL A 136 2.60 -41.34 4.49
CA VAL A 136 1.83 -40.32 3.78
C VAL A 136 0.47 -40.20 4.44
N TRP A 137 0.13 -38.98 4.85
CA TRP A 137 -1.08 -38.66 5.58
C TRP A 137 -1.93 -37.67 4.79
N PRO A 138 -3.18 -38.00 4.42
CA PRO A 138 -4.08 -37.03 3.80
C PRO A 138 -4.57 -36.01 4.83
N VAL A 139 -4.57 -34.73 4.46
CA VAL A 139 -4.89 -33.61 5.37
C VAL A 139 -6.16 -32.89 4.93
N GLU A 140 -6.18 -32.38 3.70
CA GLU A 140 -7.28 -31.56 3.18
C GLU A 140 -7.56 -31.91 1.72
N CYS A 141 -8.85 -32.04 1.38
CA CYS A 141 -9.27 -32.10 -0.01
C CYS A 141 -9.78 -30.73 -0.45
N ASN A 142 -9.23 -30.22 -1.54
CA ASN A 142 -9.68 -29.03 -2.24
C ASN A 142 -10.44 -29.45 -3.51
N PRO A 143 -11.78 -29.56 -3.49
CA PRO A 143 -12.58 -30.08 -4.59
C PRO A 143 -12.80 -29.02 -5.70
N ARG A 144 -11.71 -28.47 -6.22
CA ARG A 144 -11.66 -27.41 -7.24
C ARG A 144 -10.26 -27.35 -7.86
N GLU A 145 -10.12 -26.56 -8.92
CA GLU A 145 -8.81 -26.09 -9.38
C GLU A 145 -8.08 -25.35 -8.26
N THR A 146 -6.92 -25.89 -7.86
CA THR A 146 -6.03 -25.28 -6.88
C THR A 146 -5.14 -24.23 -7.52
N ASP A 147 -4.46 -23.42 -6.70
CA ASP A 147 -3.50 -22.42 -7.19
C ASP A 147 -2.32 -23.02 -7.97
N ALA A 148 -2.12 -24.34 -7.92
CA ALA A 148 -1.14 -25.06 -8.72
C ALA A 148 -1.56 -25.20 -10.19
N PHE A 149 -2.86 -25.22 -10.50
CA PHE A 149 -3.37 -25.63 -11.81
C PHE A 149 -2.88 -24.78 -13.00
N PRO A 150 -2.83 -23.43 -12.89
CA PRO A 150 -2.30 -22.61 -13.98
C PRO A 150 -0.89 -23.04 -14.41
N LEU A 151 0.00 -23.35 -13.46
CA LEU A 151 1.37 -23.71 -13.74
C LEU A 151 1.55 -25.21 -14.01
N ILE A 152 0.86 -26.10 -13.28
CA ILE A 152 0.99 -27.54 -13.50
C ILE A 152 0.47 -27.94 -14.89
N CYS A 153 -0.57 -27.28 -15.41
CA CYS A 153 -1.04 -27.53 -16.77
C CYS A 153 0.01 -27.10 -17.81
N MET A 154 0.74 -26.00 -17.58
CA MET A 154 1.87 -25.60 -18.45
C MET A 154 3.02 -26.62 -18.41
N LEU A 155 3.31 -27.16 -17.23
CA LEU A 155 4.30 -28.21 -17.05
C LEU A 155 3.88 -29.53 -17.71
N GLN A 156 2.60 -29.89 -17.63
CA GLN A 156 2.04 -31.05 -18.34
C GLN A 156 2.18 -30.88 -19.86
N MET A 157 1.82 -29.71 -20.40
CA MET A 157 2.00 -29.41 -21.83
C MET A 157 3.47 -29.49 -22.25
N GLU A 158 4.40 -28.97 -21.45
CA GLU A 158 5.83 -29.05 -21.74
C GLU A 158 6.34 -30.49 -21.78
N ALA A 159 5.81 -31.35 -20.91
CA ALA A 159 6.12 -32.77 -20.87
C ALA A 159 5.39 -33.59 -21.94
N GLY A 160 4.61 -32.96 -22.83
CA GLY A 160 3.81 -33.65 -23.85
C GLY A 160 2.54 -34.34 -23.31
N ALA A 161 2.18 -34.13 -22.04
CA ALA A 161 0.98 -34.67 -21.44
C ALA A 161 -0.26 -33.81 -21.75
N ILE A 162 -1.42 -34.45 -21.88
CA ILE A 162 -2.71 -33.76 -21.99
C ILE A 162 -3.00 -33.06 -20.66
N PRO A 163 -3.24 -31.74 -20.60
CA PRO A 163 -3.52 -31.06 -19.34
C PRO A 163 -4.74 -31.62 -18.62
N MET A 164 -4.66 -31.82 -17.31
CA MET A 164 -5.79 -32.35 -16.51
C MET A 164 -7.06 -31.51 -16.65
N THR A 165 -6.94 -30.20 -16.89
CA THR A 165 -8.08 -29.30 -17.14
C THR A 165 -8.92 -29.73 -18.34
N VAL A 166 -8.34 -30.39 -19.35
CA VAL A 166 -9.08 -30.95 -20.49
C VAL A 166 -10.07 -32.01 -20.00
N PHE A 167 -9.61 -32.96 -19.17
CA PHE A 167 -10.47 -33.99 -18.61
C PHE A 167 -11.55 -33.43 -17.67
N HIS A 168 -11.22 -32.41 -16.87
CA HIS A 168 -12.22 -31.70 -16.07
C HIS A 168 -13.35 -31.15 -16.94
N ILE A 169 -13.01 -30.48 -18.04
CA ILE A 169 -14.01 -29.92 -18.97
C ILE A 169 -14.84 -31.05 -19.60
N LEU A 170 -14.22 -32.13 -20.09
CA LEU A 170 -14.91 -33.25 -20.72
C LEU A 170 -15.93 -33.91 -19.77
N GLU A 171 -15.54 -34.15 -18.52
CA GLU A 171 -16.41 -34.73 -17.50
C GLU A 171 -17.60 -33.84 -17.14
N HIS A 172 -17.40 -32.51 -17.12
CA HIS A 172 -18.47 -31.54 -16.87
C HIS A 172 -19.40 -31.36 -18.07
N LEU A 173 -18.88 -31.40 -19.29
CA LEU A 173 -19.68 -31.35 -20.52
C LEU A 173 -20.42 -32.67 -20.79
N SER A 174 -20.07 -33.75 -20.08
CA SER A 174 -20.63 -35.09 -20.29
C SER A 174 -20.49 -35.57 -21.74
N VAL A 175 -19.39 -35.17 -22.40
CA VAL A 175 -19.04 -35.60 -23.76
C VAL A 175 -18.45 -37.00 -23.70
N ASP A 176 -18.78 -37.83 -24.68
CA ASP A 176 -18.13 -39.14 -24.79
C ASP A 176 -16.71 -39.00 -25.36
N TYR A 177 -15.76 -39.66 -24.71
CA TYR A 177 -14.35 -39.65 -25.08
C TYR A 177 -13.71 -40.95 -24.61
N THR A 178 -12.61 -41.33 -25.26
CA THR A 178 -11.76 -42.48 -24.92
C THR A 178 -10.34 -41.99 -24.66
N VAL A 179 -9.64 -42.62 -23.72
CA VAL A 179 -8.26 -42.28 -23.38
C VAL A 179 -7.51 -43.54 -22.98
N PRO A 180 -6.23 -43.72 -23.38
CA PRO A 180 -5.38 -44.75 -22.82
C PRO A 180 -5.05 -44.38 -21.36
N PHE A 181 -5.84 -44.90 -20.42
CA PHE A 181 -5.86 -44.41 -19.04
C PHE A 181 -4.49 -44.58 -18.35
N GLU A 182 -3.87 -45.75 -18.47
CA GLU A 182 -2.60 -46.07 -17.82
C GLU A 182 -1.45 -45.20 -18.35
N GLU A 183 -1.37 -45.01 -19.66
CA GLU A 183 -0.37 -44.15 -20.31
C GLU A 183 -0.57 -42.68 -19.91
N THR A 184 -1.82 -42.23 -19.88
CA THR A 184 -2.16 -40.86 -19.51
C THR A 184 -1.87 -40.59 -18.04
N ASP A 185 -2.23 -41.49 -17.12
CA ASP A 185 -1.90 -41.34 -15.69
C ASP A 185 -0.38 -41.32 -15.46
N LEU A 186 0.36 -42.18 -16.17
CA LEU A 186 1.82 -42.24 -16.08
C LEU A 186 2.47 -40.92 -16.55
N SER A 187 1.90 -40.27 -17.58
CA SER A 187 2.39 -38.98 -18.09
C SER A 187 2.36 -37.85 -17.05
N TYR A 188 1.59 -37.99 -15.96
CA TYR A 188 1.52 -37.00 -14.89
C TYR A 188 2.56 -37.19 -13.78
N LYS A 189 3.37 -38.25 -13.85
CA LYS A 189 4.40 -38.59 -12.84
C LYS A 189 5.77 -37.99 -13.10
N ASN A 190 5.86 -37.09 -14.09
CA ASN A 190 7.10 -36.42 -14.45
C ASN A 190 7.64 -35.53 -13.33
N ALA A 191 8.97 -35.49 -13.21
CA ALA A 191 9.65 -34.50 -12.39
C ALA A 191 9.67 -33.16 -13.14
N TYR A 192 9.29 -32.09 -12.46
CA TYR A 192 9.23 -30.75 -13.06
C TYR A 192 10.27 -29.82 -12.44
N SER A 193 10.88 -28.96 -13.27
CA SER A 193 11.85 -27.96 -12.82
C SER A 193 11.29 -26.55 -12.92
N ALA A 194 10.33 -26.24 -12.03
CA ALA A 194 9.74 -24.92 -11.91
C ALA A 194 9.23 -24.68 -10.49
N ALA A 195 8.92 -23.43 -10.19
CA ALA A 195 8.31 -23.01 -8.94
C ALA A 195 7.41 -21.80 -9.15
N GLN A 196 6.48 -21.61 -8.22
CA GLN A 196 5.69 -20.40 -8.10
C GLN A 196 5.61 -19.95 -6.65
N ILE A 197 5.58 -18.63 -6.44
CA ILE A 197 5.40 -18.04 -5.12
C ILE A 197 4.47 -16.82 -5.18
N ILE A 198 3.65 -16.66 -4.16
CA ILE A 198 2.61 -15.65 -4.03
C ILE A 198 3.07 -14.63 -3.00
N LEU A 199 2.99 -13.35 -3.36
CA LEU A 199 3.31 -12.24 -2.48
C LEU A 199 2.03 -11.66 -1.87
N TYR A 200 2.10 -11.33 -0.58
CA TYR A 200 1.00 -10.79 0.20
C TYR A 200 1.32 -9.41 0.77
N ASN A 201 0.27 -8.63 1.07
CA ASN A 201 0.39 -7.45 1.91
C ASN A 201 0.91 -7.86 3.28
N LYS A 202 2.15 -7.51 3.59
CA LYS A 202 2.85 -7.86 4.85
C LYS A 202 2.31 -7.16 6.09
N PHE A 203 1.37 -6.24 5.94
CA PHE A 203 0.88 -5.40 7.03
C PHE A 203 -0.49 -5.83 7.53
N ASP A 204 -0.72 -5.66 8.84
CA ASP A 204 -2.03 -5.82 9.49
C ASP A 204 -3.03 -4.70 9.17
N ILE A 205 -2.62 -3.74 8.33
CA ILE A 205 -3.41 -2.60 7.91
C ILE A 205 -3.53 -2.57 6.38
N PRO A 206 -4.58 -1.94 5.83
CA PRO A 206 -4.65 -1.74 4.40
C PRO A 206 -3.56 -0.80 3.91
N VAL A 207 -3.05 -1.10 2.73
CA VAL A 207 -2.02 -0.30 2.06
C VAL A 207 -2.38 -0.08 0.62
N THR A 208 -1.80 0.94 -0.01
CA THR A 208 -1.79 1.08 -1.46
C THR A 208 -0.37 1.21 -1.99
N ASP A 209 -0.17 0.85 -3.25
CA ASP A 209 1.06 1.03 -3.99
C ASP A 209 1.15 2.44 -4.59
N SER A 210 2.38 2.96 -4.70
CA SER A 210 2.66 4.22 -5.39
C SER A 210 3.40 4.04 -6.71
N LYS A 211 3.66 2.79 -7.10
CA LYS A 211 4.35 2.45 -8.35
C LYS A 211 3.76 1.17 -8.95
N LEU A 212 3.48 1.24 -10.25
CA LEU A 212 2.97 0.11 -11.02
C LEU A 212 4.07 -0.83 -11.47
N PHE A 213 3.77 -2.12 -11.40
CA PHE A 213 4.46 -3.15 -12.16
C PHE A 213 3.75 -3.39 -13.50
N LYS A 214 4.54 -3.68 -14.53
CA LYS A 214 4.02 -4.27 -15.76
C LYS A 214 3.96 -5.78 -15.57
N ALA A 215 2.89 -6.44 -16.00
CA ALA A 215 2.91 -7.90 -16.12
C ALA A 215 3.95 -8.31 -17.18
N GLY A 216 4.66 -9.42 -16.92
CA GLY A 216 5.68 -9.93 -17.83
C GLY A 216 6.94 -10.43 -17.12
N VAL A 217 8.00 -10.58 -17.89
CA VAL A 217 9.25 -11.21 -17.45
C VAL A 217 10.20 -10.17 -16.89
N TYR A 218 10.80 -10.50 -15.75
CA TYR A 218 11.77 -9.69 -15.04
C TYR A 218 13.02 -10.50 -14.71
N ALA A 219 14.10 -9.78 -14.44
CA ALA A 219 15.29 -10.32 -13.81
C ALA A 219 15.87 -9.31 -12.81
N ASN A 220 16.63 -9.84 -11.85
CA ASN A 220 17.49 -9.04 -10.99
C ASN A 220 18.85 -8.86 -11.68
N SER A 221 19.23 -7.61 -11.97
CA SER A 221 20.52 -7.25 -12.56
C SER A 221 21.11 -6.09 -11.79
N ASP A 222 22.28 -6.31 -11.18
CA ASP A 222 23.03 -5.31 -10.41
C ASP A 222 22.24 -4.73 -9.22
N GLY A 223 21.48 -5.59 -8.52
CA GLY A 223 20.64 -5.19 -7.40
C GLY A 223 19.43 -4.33 -7.80
N LYS A 224 19.06 -4.34 -9.09
CA LYS A 224 17.88 -3.65 -9.61
C LYS A 224 16.96 -4.63 -10.32
N LEU A 225 15.66 -4.42 -10.10
CA LEU A 225 14.61 -5.13 -10.79
C LEU A 225 14.44 -4.57 -12.21
N ARG A 226 14.66 -5.38 -13.24
CA ARG A 226 14.55 -4.98 -14.64
C ARG A 226 13.42 -5.73 -15.33
N TYR A 227 12.52 -4.98 -15.98
CA TYR A 227 11.55 -5.53 -16.91
C TYR A 227 12.25 -5.91 -18.21
N LEU A 228 12.11 -7.16 -18.65
CA LEU A 228 12.77 -7.67 -19.85
C LEU A 228 11.82 -7.64 -21.05
N ARG A 229 10.63 -8.23 -20.91
CA ARG A 229 9.65 -8.39 -22.00
C ARG A 229 8.24 -8.68 -21.50
N PRO A 230 7.20 -8.48 -22.33
CA PRO A 230 5.88 -9.04 -22.09
C PRO A 230 5.96 -10.56 -21.94
N GLY A 231 5.07 -11.12 -21.13
CA GLY A 231 4.98 -12.56 -20.90
C GLY A 231 3.77 -12.87 -20.02
N TYR A 232 3.25 -14.09 -20.13
CA TYR A 232 2.10 -14.55 -19.37
C TYR A 232 2.15 -16.05 -19.03
N THR A 233 3.08 -16.81 -19.61
CA THR A 233 3.23 -18.26 -19.42
C THR A 233 4.62 -18.64 -18.93
N LEU A 234 4.76 -19.87 -18.43
CA LEU A 234 6.06 -20.48 -18.12
C LEU A 234 7.00 -20.51 -19.34
N PHE A 235 6.45 -20.66 -20.56
CA PHE A 235 7.22 -20.74 -21.80
C PHE A 235 7.92 -19.44 -22.15
N ASP A 236 7.46 -18.31 -21.62
CA ASP A 236 8.09 -17.01 -21.82
C ASP A 236 9.39 -16.86 -21.03
N LEU A 237 9.71 -17.78 -20.10
CA LEU A 237 10.95 -17.78 -19.32
C LEU A 237 12.05 -18.55 -20.05
N LEU A 238 13.16 -17.87 -20.33
CA LEU A 238 14.28 -18.40 -21.12
C LEU A 238 15.35 -19.06 -20.27
N ASN A 239 15.43 -18.72 -18.98
CA ASN A 239 16.43 -19.29 -18.08
C ASN A 239 16.01 -19.16 -16.61
N THR A 240 16.82 -19.70 -15.71
CA THR A 240 16.58 -19.72 -14.26
C THR A 240 16.83 -18.37 -13.57
N LYS A 241 17.41 -17.36 -14.23
CA LYS A 241 17.60 -16.03 -13.62
C LYS A 241 16.38 -15.12 -13.82
N GLU A 242 15.44 -15.54 -14.65
CA GLU A 242 14.22 -14.81 -14.95
C GLU A 242 13.04 -15.30 -14.11
N PHE A 243 12.10 -14.39 -13.88
CA PHE A 243 10.82 -14.71 -13.27
C PHE A 243 9.70 -13.94 -13.95
N LEU A 244 8.55 -14.59 -14.05
CA LEU A 244 7.33 -14.04 -14.61
C LEU A 244 6.53 -13.44 -13.45
N MET A 245 6.25 -12.14 -13.54
CA MET A 245 5.32 -11.45 -12.66
C MET A 245 3.94 -11.45 -13.31
N THR A 246 2.98 -12.11 -12.66
CA THR A 246 1.60 -12.26 -13.14
C THR A 246 0.60 -12.19 -11.97
N GLU A 247 -0.69 -12.16 -12.30
CA GLU A 247 -1.85 -12.13 -11.40
C GLU A 247 -1.90 -10.94 -10.44
N ALA A 248 -3.08 -10.30 -10.30
CA ALA A 248 -3.33 -9.18 -9.39
C ALA A 248 -2.38 -7.96 -9.52
N ILE A 249 -1.57 -7.89 -10.58
CA ILE A 249 -0.80 -6.71 -10.96
C ILE A 249 -1.77 -5.61 -11.35
N THR A 250 -1.86 -4.59 -10.52
CA THR A 250 -2.79 -3.47 -10.68
C THR A 250 -2.46 -2.69 -11.95
N LYS A 251 -3.48 -2.37 -12.76
CA LYS A 251 -3.32 -1.50 -13.94
C LYS A 251 -3.24 -0.01 -13.58
N LYS A 252 -3.54 0.34 -12.33
CA LYS A 252 -3.56 1.71 -11.79
C LYS A 252 -3.02 1.70 -10.35
N THR A 253 -2.11 2.62 -10.03
CA THR A 253 -1.67 2.84 -8.63
C THR A 253 -2.84 3.35 -7.78
N GLY A 254 -2.77 3.20 -6.47
CA GLY A 254 -3.77 3.79 -5.58
C GLY A 254 -4.94 2.87 -5.25
N LEU A 255 -4.88 1.60 -5.66
CA LEU A 255 -5.83 0.57 -5.23
C LEU A 255 -5.44 0.05 -3.85
N ALA A 256 -6.43 -0.18 -2.99
CA ALA A 256 -6.20 -0.68 -1.64
C ALA A 256 -6.03 -2.20 -1.65
N TYR A 257 -4.92 -2.65 -1.07
CA TYR A 257 -4.71 -4.02 -0.62
C TYR A 257 -5.16 -4.11 0.84
N LYS A 258 -6.08 -5.03 1.13
CA LYS A 258 -6.50 -5.38 2.49
C LYS A 258 -5.34 -6.01 3.26
N PRO A 259 -5.41 -6.07 4.60
CA PRO A 259 -4.40 -6.75 5.39
C PRO A 259 -4.24 -8.19 4.91
N HIS A 260 -2.99 -8.61 4.68
CA HIS A 260 -2.65 -9.96 4.22
C HIS A 260 -3.32 -10.38 2.90
N GLU A 261 -3.75 -9.41 2.09
CA GLU A 261 -4.30 -9.69 0.76
C GLU A 261 -3.18 -10.06 -0.21
N ARG A 262 -3.50 -10.97 -1.12
CA ARG A 262 -2.62 -11.37 -2.21
C ARG A 262 -2.37 -10.20 -3.17
N ILE A 263 -1.11 -9.93 -3.46
CA ILE A 263 -0.68 -8.84 -4.34
C ILE A 263 -0.34 -9.35 -5.74
N MET A 264 0.47 -10.41 -5.85
CA MET A 264 0.95 -10.92 -7.13
C MET A 264 1.49 -12.35 -7.03
N ARG A 265 1.68 -12.99 -8.19
CA ARG A 265 2.38 -14.28 -8.35
C ARG A 265 3.70 -14.07 -9.08
N LEU A 266 4.72 -14.76 -8.61
CA LEU A 266 5.99 -14.97 -9.31
C LEU A 266 6.06 -16.43 -9.78
N VAL A 267 6.43 -16.65 -11.03
CA VAL A 267 6.70 -17.98 -11.61
C VAL A 267 8.14 -18.00 -12.10
N LYS A 268 8.85 -19.10 -11.90
CA LYS A 268 10.26 -19.24 -12.27
C LYS A 268 10.61 -20.68 -12.69
N ARG A 269 11.60 -20.80 -13.58
CA ARG A 269 12.28 -22.07 -13.92
C ARG A 269 13.23 -22.49 -12.79
N GLY A 270 13.28 -23.77 -12.45
CA GLY A 270 14.02 -24.28 -11.29
C GLY A 270 13.38 -23.92 -9.95
N GLY A 271 14.10 -24.17 -8.86
CA GLY A 271 13.61 -24.00 -7.49
C GLY A 271 13.64 -22.57 -6.96
N ILE A 272 12.91 -22.36 -5.86
CA ILE A 272 12.79 -21.15 -5.06
C ILE A 272 13.13 -21.41 -3.58
N LEU A 273 12.94 -22.63 -3.08
CA LEU A 273 13.22 -23.00 -1.70
C LEU A 273 14.68 -23.45 -1.50
N ALA A 274 15.32 -22.92 -0.47
CA ALA A 274 16.59 -23.44 0.07
C ALA A 274 16.34 -24.44 1.21
N SER A 275 15.22 -24.28 1.92
CA SER A 275 14.75 -25.17 2.97
C SER A 275 13.21 -25.14 3.03
N ALA A 276 12.59 -26.00 3.85
CA ALA A 276 11.12 -26.07 3.95
C ALA A 276 10.45 -24.72 4.33
N GLY A 277 11.17 -23.85 5.05
CA GLY A 277 10.68 -22.53 5.47
C GLY A 277 11.56 -21.36 5.01
N GLY A 278 12.44 -21.57 4.03
CA GLY A 278 13.44 -20.58 3.63
C GLY A 278 13.60 -20.49 2.12
N LEU A 279 13.66 -19.27 1.62
CA LEU A 279 13.89 -19.00 0.21
C LEU A 279 15.38 -19.03 -0.13
N GLU A 280 15.69 -19.39 -1.37
CA GLU A 280 16.99 -19.16 -1.99
C GLU A 280 17.38 -17.67 -1.88
N VAL A 281 18.65 -17.40 -1.58
CA VAL A 281 19.14 -16.05 -1.25
C VAL A 281 18.82 -15.05 -2.36
N ASP A 282 19.01 -15.44 -3.62
CA ASP A 282 18.76 -14.55 -4.76
C ASP A 282 17.27 -14.33 -5.04
N VAL A 283 16.42 -15.30 -4.66
CA VAL A 283 14.96 -15.16 -4.74
C VAL A 283 14.48 -14.21 -3.65
N ALA A 284 14.95 -14.39 -2.41
CA ALA A 284 14.65 -13.49 -1.29
C ALA A 284 15.05 -12.03 -1.61
N LYS A 285 16.25 -11.81 -2.17
CA LYS A 285 16.70 -10.49 -2.63
C LYS A 285 15.79 -9.90 -3.70
N SER A 286 15.36 -10.71 -4.67
CA SER A 286 14.47 -10.25 -5.75
C SER A 286 13.09 -9.84 -5.19
N ILE A 287 12.56 -10.60 -4.24
CA ILE A 287 11.31 -10.29 -3.54
C ILE A 287 11.44 -9.01 -2.71
N ASP A 288 12.54 -8.83 -1.98
CA ASP A 288 12.80 -7.60 -1.22
C ASP A 288 12.85 -6.36 -2.13
N LEU A 289 13.49 -6.46 -3.30
CA LEU A 289 13.47 -5.41 -4.33
C LEU A 289 12.04 -5.10 -4.81
N ILE A 290 11.21 -6.12 -5.05
CA ILE A 290 9.80 -5.93 -5.41
C ILE A 290 9.07 -5.13 -4.31
N TYR A 291 9.18 -5.53 -3.05
CA TYR A 291 8.54 -4.83 -1.93
C TYR A 291 9.03 -3.39 -1.77
N LYS A 292 10.34 -3.14 -1.95
CA LYS A 292 10.92 -1.78 -1.94
C LYS A 292 10.37 -0.91 -3.07
N GLU A 293 10.15 -1.49 -4.25
CA GLU A 293 9.63 -0.78 -5.42
C GLU A 293 8.12 -0.50 -5.34
N LEU A 294 7.33 -1.38 -4.70
CA LEU A 294 5.90 -1.16 -4.43
C LEU A 294 5.64 0.11 -3.63
N LYS A 295 6.58 0.47 -2.73
CA LYS A 295 6.54 1.70 -1.91
C LYS A 295 5.18 1.87 -1.24
N PHE A 296 4.80 0.88 -0.44
CA PHE A 296 3.49 0.85 0.21
C PHE A 296 3.21 2.08 1.06
N ILE A 297 1.97 2.54 0.98
CA ILE A 297 1.44 3.68 1.72
C ILE A 297 0.28 3.15 2.57
N PRO A 298 0.37 3.24 3.90
CA PRO A 298 -0.75 2.96 4.81
C PRO A 298 -1.99 3.78 4.48
N ILE A 299 -3.16 3.15 4.59
CA ILE A 299 -4.46 3.78 4.37
C ILE A 299 -5.22 3.83 5.69
N ASP A 300 -5.81 4.99 6.00
CA ASP A 300 -6.71 5.14 7.15
C ASP A 300 -7.98 4.29 6.96
N THR A 301 -8.46 3.66 8.04
CA THR A 301 -9.69 2.85 8.04
C THR A 301 -10.54 3.05 9.28
N GLY A 302 -11.84 2.81 9.12
CA GLY A 302 -12.79 2.87 10.21
C GLY A 302 -13.07 4.30 10.64
N PHE A 303 -13.60 4.46 11.84
CA PHE A 303 -13.98 5.74 12.39
C PHE A 303 -12.81 6.41 13.12
N VAL A 304 -12.40 7.58 12.65
CA VAL A 304 -11.23 8.32 13.15
C VAL A 304 -11.64 9.76 13.46
N ASP A 305 -11.21 10.26 14.62
CA ASP A 305 -11.27 11.70 14.91
C ASP A 305 -9.96 12.35 14.46
N GLN A 306 -10.03 13.13 13.37
CA GLN A 306 -8.89 13.87 12.84
C GLN A 306 -9.07 15.35 13.17
N SER A 307 -8.47 15.78 14.28
CA SER A 307 -8.45 17.19 14.71
C SER A 307 -9.85 17.77 14.93
N GLY A 308 -10.79 16.98 15.47
CA GLY A 308 -12.18 17.36 15.71
C GLY A 308 -13.14 16.95 14.58
N VAL A 309 -12.61 16.52 13.43
CA VAL A 309 -13.42 16.06 12.30
C VAL A 309 -13.59 14.54 12.37
N LYS A 310 -14.78 14.12 12.82
CA LYS A 310 -15.20 12.72 12.86
C LYS A 310 -15.34 12.17 11.43
N THR A 311 -14.37 11.37 11.02
CA THR A 311 -14.24 10.86 9.65
C THR A 311 -14.38 9.34 9.63
N LEU A 312 -15.26 8.82 8.78
CA LEU A 312 -15.41 7.40 8.54
C LEU A 312 -14.70 7.01 7.24
N PHE A 313 -13.71 6.13 7.33
CA PHE A 313 -12.98 5.58 6.19
C PHE A 313 -13.47 4.18 5.86
N ALA A 314 -13.81 3.93 4.60
CA ALA A 314 -14.26 2.63 4.11
C ALA A 314 -13.79 2.37 2.68
N ASN A 315 -13.82 1.11 2.24
CA ASN A 315 -13.42 0.76 0.88
C ASN A 315 -14.56 1.00 -0.12
N ARG A 316 -15.79 0.58 0.22
CA ARG A 316 -16.97 0.70 -0.65
C ARG A 316 -18.13 1.39 0.05
N LEU A 317 -19.02 1.98 -0.75
CA LEU A 317 -20.24 2.64 -0.27
C LEU A 317 -21.11 1.70 0.61
N ILE A 318 -21.26 0.44 0.22
CA ILE A 318 -22.05 -0.54 0.99
C ILE A 318 -21.47 -0.80 2.39
N ASP A 319 -20.14 -0.72 2.53
CA ASP A 319 -19.48 -0.94 3.82
C ASP A 319 -19.83 0.20 4.79
N VAL A 320 -20.02 1.43 4.27
CA VAL A 320 -20.43 2.60 5.06
C VAL A 320 -21.87 2.49 5.53
N LYS A 321 -22.80 2.07 4.67
CA LYS A 321 -24.23 1.95 5.01
C LYS A 321 -24.47 1.01 6.19
N SER A 322 -23.62 -0.01 6.33
CA SER A 322 -23.66 -0.96 7.43
C SER A 322 -22.85 -0.55 8.67
N ASP A 323 -22.11 0.56 8.64
CA ASP A 323 -21.22 0.95 9.75
C ASP A 323 -22.02 1.65 10.86
N PRO A 324 -21.94 1.18 12.12
CA PRO A 324 -22.68 1.76 13.24
C PRO A 324 -22.23 3.20 13.59
N ASN A 325 -21.08 3.65 13.10
CA ASN A 325 -20.58 5.00 13.34
C ASN A 325 -20.95 6.00 12.26
N LEU A 326 -21.67 5.59 11.21
CA LEU A 326 -22.12 6.49 10.13
C LEU A 326 -22.89 7.70 10.69
N ALA A 327 -23.81 7.49 11.63
CA ALA A 327 -24.59 8.57 12.25
C ALA A 327 -23.73 9.61 13.01
N LYS A 328 -22.49 9.24 13.40
CA LYS A 328 -21.54 10.13 14.09
C LYS A 328 -20.57 10.80 13.13
N ALA A 329 -20.49 10.34 11.88
CA ALA A 329 -19.54 10.81 10.90
C ALA A 329 -19.96 12.18 10.33
N LYS A 330 -19.00 13.08 10.23
CA LYS A 330 -19.13 14.37 9.54
C LYS A 330 -18.61 14.27 8.11
N VAL A 331 -17.60 13.44 7.92
CA VAL A 331 -16.99 13.13 6.62
C VAL A 331 -16.98 11.63 6.42
N VAL A 332 -17.28 11.19 5.21
CA VAL A 332 -17.02 9.82 4.74
C VAL A 332 -15.95 9.88 3.67
N ASN A 333 -14.91 9.08 3.81
CA ASN A 333 -13.85 8.91 2.81
C ASN A 333 -13.88 7.48 2.29
N LEU A 334 -14.23 7.32 1.01
CA LEU A 334 -14.14 6.05 0.32
C LEU A 334 -12.81 5.91 -0.40
N ILE A 335 -12.13 4.78 -0.28
CA ILE A 335 -10.84 4.59 -0.96
C ILE A 335 -11.04 4.47 -2.48
N ASN A 336 -12.10 3.79 -2.90
CA ASN A 336 -12.44 3.66 -4.31
C ASN A 336 -12.96 4.97 -4.91
N ASP A 337 -12.79 5.08 -6.23
CA ASP A 337 -13.27 6.22 -7.01
C ASP A 337 -14.77 6.08 -7.30
N TYR A 338 -15.53 7.15 -7.05
CA TYR A 338 -16.97 7.21 -7.28
C TYR A 338 -17.33 8.55 -7.92
N ALA A 339 -18.22 8.53 -8.91
CA ALA A 339 -18.65 9.73 -9.61
C ALA A 339 -19.44 10.72 -8.73
N SER A 340 -20.10 10.23 -7.68
CA SER A 340 -21.02 11.00 -6.84
C SER A 340 -20.37 11.83 -5.73
N GLY A 341 -19.04 11.83 -5.61
CA GLY A 341 -18.34 12.54 -4.53
C GLY A 341 -17.09 13.28 -4.98
N PHE A 342 -16.35 13.82 -4.03
CA PHE A 342 -15.15 14.62 -4.32
C PHE A 342 -13.89 13.76 -4.27
N ARG A 343 -13.42 13.31 -5.43
CA ARG A 343 -12.12 12.63 -5.53
C ARG A 343 -10.99 13.61 -5.21
N ARG A 344 -10.19 13.33 -4.20
CA ARG A 344 -9.02 14.16 -3.81
C ARG A 344 -7.88 13.30 -3.24
N PRO A 345 -6.61 13.69 -3.42
CA PRO A 345 -5.52 13.11 -2.64
C PRO A 345 -5.66 13.49 -1.17
N MET A 346 -5.27 12.60 -0.24
CA MET A 346 -5.28 12.92 1.19
C MET A 346 -4.25 14.00 1.55
N LYS A 347 -3.14 14.06 0.80
CA LYS A 347 -2.08 15.05 0.98
C LYS A 347 -1.63 15.65 -0.34
N ILE A 348 -1.33 16.95 -0.30
CA ILE A 348 -0.66 17.66 -1.39
C ILE A 348 0.73 18.08 -0.94
N ALA A 349 1.60 18.34 -1.90
CA ALA A 349 2.90 18.95 -1.67
C ALA A 349 2.96 20.29 -2.39
N TRP A 350 3.57 21.28 -1.75
CA TRP A 350 3.72 22.61 -2.35
C TRP A 350 5.08 22.74 -3.00
N ARG A 351 5.10 23.21 -4.25
CA ARG A 351 6.29 23.33 -5.09
C ARG A 351 6.48 24.77 -5.54
N LYS A 352 7.72 25.12 -5.89
CA LYS A 352 8.03 26.37 -6.59
C LYS A 352 9.13 26.10 -7.60
N HIS A 353 8.85 26.39 -8.86
CA HIS A 353 9.90 26.47 -9.88
C HIS A 353 10.69 27.76 -9.68
N ILE A 354 12.01 27.64 -9.73
CA ILE A 354 12.94 28.77 -9.66
C ILE A 354 13.38 29.08 -11.08
N THR A 355 13.18 30.33 -11.50
CA THR A 355 13.61 30.82 -12.81
C THR A 355 14.87 31.69 -12.68
N LYS A 356 15.42 32.16 -13.81
CA LYS A 356 16.60 33.05 -13.84
C LYS A 356 16.33 34.48 -13.33
N SER A 357 15.06 34.91 -13.25
CA SER A 357 14.72 36.24 -12.72
C SER A 357 14.96 36.32 -11.21
N SER A 358 14.96 37.51 -10.63
CA SER A 358 15.15 37.62 -9.17
C SER A 358 14.02 36.92 -8.41
N ILE A 359 14.34 36.24 -7.29
CA ILE A 359 13.32 35.55 -6.47
C ILE A 359 12.18 36.49 -6.07
N LEU A 360 12.50 37.77 -5.84
CA LEU A 360 11.51 38.77 -5.50
C LEU A 360 10.48 38.99 -6.62
N GLU A 361 10.89 38.99 -7.88
CA GLU A 361 9.98 39.11 -9.04
C GLU A 361 9.11 37.86 -9.21
N GLN A 362 9.62 36.69 -8.81
CA GLN A 362 8.93 35.41 -8.85
C GLN A 362 7.86 35.24 -7.76
N ILE A 363 7.76 36.16 -6.80
CA ILE A 363 6.69 36.15 -5.78
C ILE A 363 5.41 36.70 -6.41
N LYS A 364 4.34 35.88 -6.41
CA LYS A 364 3.07 36.22 -7.08
C LYS A 364 2.48 37.56 -6.61
N SER A 365 2.47 37.81 -5.31
CA SER A 365 1.82 39.01 -4.76
C SER A 365 2.74 40.24 -4.79
N LYS A 366 2.35 41.28 -5.55
CA LYS A 366 3.05 42.58 -5.56
C LYS A 366 3.11 43.24 -4.18
N ARG A 367 2.08 43.03 -3.34
CA ARG A 367 2.09 43.48 -1.94
C ARG A 367 3.17 42.75 -1.14
N ALA A 368 3.31 41.44 -1.31
CA ALA A 368 4.37 40.67 -0.66
C ALA A 368 5.77 41.15 -1.09
N GLN A 369 5.96 41.44 -2.38
CA GLN A 369 7.22 42.00 -2.89
C GLN A 369 7.57 43.32 -2.18
N LYS A 370 6.61 44.24 -2.06
CA LYS A 370 6.80 45.52 -1.34
C LYS A 370 7.09 45.30 0.15
N GLN A 371 6.39 44.36 0.79
CA GLN A 371 6.60 44.00 2.19
C GLN A 371 8.03 43.48 2.42
N ILE A 372 8.51 42.56 1.58
CA ILE A 372 9.87 42.02 1.68
C ILE A 372 10.91 43.14 1.52
N LYS A 373 10.78 44.00 0.50
CA LYS A 373 11.70 45.14 0.31
C LYS A 373 11.75 46.07 1.52
N SER A 374 10.59 46.34 2.13
CA SER A 374 10.49 47.18 3.32
C SER A 374 11.12 46.49 4.54
N ASP A 375 10.79 45.23 4.77
CA ASP A 375 11.20 44.50 5.96
C ASP A 375 12.70 44.17 5.94
N ILE A 376 13.31 43.90 4.77
CA ILE A 376 14.77 43.77 4.63
C ILE A 376 15.51 45.02 5.14
N LYS A 377 14.97 46.23 4.89
CA LYS A 377 15.57 47.47 5.38
C LYS A 377 15.35 47.66 6.89
N LYS A 378 14.20 47.21 7.41
CA LYS A 378 13.83 47.38 8.82
C LYS A 378 14.57 46.44 9.77
N ILE A 379 14.87 45.20 9.35
CA ILE A 379 15.49 44.23 10.26
C ILE A 379 16.82 44.72 10.84
N ALA A 380 17.63 45.46 10.07
CA ALA A 380 18.87 46.05 10.53
C ALA A 380 18.64 47.02 11.70
N ASN A 381 17.68 47.94 11.56
CA ASN A 381 17.32 48.91 12.61
C ASN A 381 16.70 48.25 13.85
N LEU A 382 16.11 47.06 13.69
CA LEU A 382 15.54 46.28 14.80
C LEU A 382 16.60 45.39 15.52
N GLY A 383 17.85 45.41 15.06
CA GLY A 383 18.93 44.57 15.55
C GLY A 383 18.73 43.09 15.21
N ILE A 384 18.02 42.80 14.10
CA ILE A 384 17.71 41.45 13.63
C ILE A 384 18.63 41.10 12.47
N ARG A 385 19.34 39.97 12.58
CA ARG A 385 20.10 39.36 11.49
C ARG A 385 19.44 38.06 11.04
N ILE A 386 19.45 37.79 9.74
CA ILE A 386 19.01 36.50 9.17
C ILE A 386 20.22 35.83 8.55
N GLU A 387 20.46 34.58 8.91
CA GLU A 387 21.56 33.78 8.40
C GLU A 387 21.04 32.52 7.73
N VAL A 388 21.65 32.20 6.58
CA VAL A 388 21.46 30.91 5.92
C VAL A 388 22.67 30.04 6.26
N ILE A 389 22.41 28.94 6.94
CA ILE A 389 23.40 27.97 7.39
C ILE A 389 23.22 26.71 6.51
N PRO A 390 24.12 26.44 5.55
CA PRO A 390 23.97 25.30 4.63
C PRO A 390 23.90 23.94 5.33
N GLU A 391 24.64 23.81 6.43
CA GLU A 391 24.68 22.61 7.25
C GLU A 391 24.71 22.99 8.73
N ILE A 392 23.65 22.64 9.47
CA ILE A 392 23.55 22.94 10.91
C ILE A 392 24.13 21.80 11.74
N ASP A 393 24.75 22.16 12.87
CA ASP A 393 25.16 21.21 13.89
C ASP A 393 24.03 20.92 14.90
N GLN A 394 24.28 19.95 15.78
CA GLN A 394 23.32 19.54 16.80
C GLN A 394 23.05 20.65 17.84
N ALA A 395 24.02 21.52 18.10
CA ALA A 395 23.88 22.61 19.07
C ALA A 395 22.93 23.70 18.56
N MET A 396 23.09 24.12 17.30
CA MET A 396 22.21 25.05 16.61
C MET A 396 20.80 24.46 16.46
N PHE A 397 20.69 23.18 16.06
CA PHE A 397 19.40 22.51 15.96
C PHE A 397 18.67 22.47 17.30
N ALA A 398 19.36 22.15 18.40
CA ALA A 398 18.74 22.14 19.73
C ALA A 398 18.21 23.52 20.14
N LYS A 399 18.98 24.59 19.86
CA LYS A 399 18.55 25.98 20.11
C LYS A 399 17.32 26.35 19.28
N TRP A 400 17.34 26.07 17.98
CA TRP A 400 16.20 26.32 17.09
C TRP A 400 14.98 25.48 17.48
N PHE A 401 15.17 24.19 17.77
CA PHE A 401 14.11 23.26 18.14
C PHE A 401 13.39 23.69 19.43
N ALA A 402 14.11 24.26 20.40
CA ALA A 402 13.50 24.81 21.61
C ALA A 402 12.51 25.95 21.30
N VAL A 403 12.87 26.85 20.37
CA VAL A 403 12.00 27.94 19.91
C VAL A 403 10.82 27.39 19.10
N TYR A 404 11.09 26.51 18.14
CA TYR A 404 10.08 25.84 17.33
C TYR A 404 9.03 25.11 18.20
N ASN A 405 9.48 24.25 19.11
CA ASN A 405 8.63 23.48 20.00
C ASN A 405 7.73 24.39 20.85
N LYS A 406 8.28 25.48 21.42
CA LYS A 406 7.50 26.46 22.18
C LYS A 406 6.41 27.10 21.32
N MET A 407 6.74 27.51 20.10
CA MET A 407 5.78 28.16 19.19
C MET A 407 4.70 27.20 18.69
N ILE A 408 5.06 25.95 18.36
CA ILE A 408 4.08 24.95 17.91
C ILE A 408 3.11 24.59 19.03
N LYS A 409 3.58 24.37 20.26
CA LYS A 409 2.70 24.08 21.41
C LYS A 409 1.70 25.20 21.72
N ALA A 410 1.99 26.45 21.33
CA ALA A 410 1.10 27.58 21.53
C ALA A 410 -0.01 27.70 20.45
N LYS A 411 0.07 26.93 19.35
CA LYS A 411 -0.92 26.97 18.26
C LYS A 411 -2.10 26.05 18.59
N LYS A 412 -3.32 26.50 18.31
CA LYS A 412 -4.57 25.71 18.44
C LYS A 412 -4.48 24.33 17.78
N TYR A 413 -3.87 24.26 16.58
CA TYR A 413 -3.69 23.02 15.81
C TYR A 413 -2.22 22.57 15.75
N GLY A 414 -1.39 22.99 16.71
CA GLY A 414 0.04 22.71 16.69
C GLY A 414 0.38 21.26 17.02
N LYS A 415 0.81 20.49 16.02
CA LYS A 415 1.31 19.12 16.22
C LYS A 415 2.83 19.09 16.13
N LEU A 416 3.49 18.62 17.20
CA LEU A 416 4.93 18.39 17.18
C LEU A 416 5.23 17.07 16.46
N VAL A 417 5.96 17.15 15.35
CA VAL A 417 6.24 15.99 14.47
C VAL A 417 7.73 15.59 14.49
N ILE A 418 8.59 16.40 15.12
CA ILE A 418 10.03 16.15 15.26
C ILE A 418 10.45 16.26 16.72
N ASP A 419 11.53 15.57 17.05
CA ASP A 419 12.15 15.58 18.37
C ASP A 419 13.61 16.08 18.31
N LYS A 420 14.32 15.95 19.43
CA LYS A 420 15.71 16.39 19.56
C LYS A 420 16.69 15.53 18.75
N ASP A 421 16.36 14.28 18.44
CA ASP A 421 17.23 13.35 17.71
C ASP A 421 16.94 13.31 16.21
N TRP A 422 15.92 14.04 15.76
CA TRP A 422 15.54 14.13 14.35
C TRP A 422 16.71 14.49 13.42
N LEU A 423 17.55 15.45 13.79
CA LEU A 423 18.72 15.84 12.97
C LEU A 423 19.70 14.68 12.83
N LYS A 424 20.06 14.01 13.93
CA LYS A 424 20.95 12.84 13.91
C LYS A 424 20.40 11.73 13.02
N ALA A 425 19.10 11.48 13.08
CA ALA A 425 18.44 10.49 12.23
C ALA A 425 18.55 10.84 10.74
N LYS A 426 18.47 12.14 10.38
CA LYS A 426 18.67 12.60 9.00
C LYS A 426 20.12 12.45 8.54
N GLN A 427 21.07 12.84 9.38
CA GLN A 427 22.50 12.71 9.08
C GLN A 427 22.92 11.24 8.93
N LYS A 428 22.43 10.34 9.79
CA LYS A 428 22.64 8.89 9.67
C LYS A 428 22.09 8.31 8.37
N ALA A 429 21.04 8.92 7.82
CA ALA A 429 20.48 8.58 6.51
C ALA A 429 21.21 9.27 5.34
N GLY A 430 22.39 9.87 5.57
CA GLY A 430 23.21 10.54 4.57
C GLY A 430 22.66 11.88 4.09
N ARG A 431 21.77 12.52 4.85
CA ARG A 431 21.14 13.78 4.43
C ARG A 431 21.79 14.98 5.11
N LYS A 432 22.11 15.99 4.29
CA LYS A 432 22.50 17.32 4.77
C LYS A 432 21.27 18.14 5.14
N VAL A 433 21.33 18.79 6.29
CA VAL A 433 20.26 19.64 6.81
C VAL A 433 20.82 21.03 7.02
N GLY A 434 20.25 22.02 6.36
CA GLY A 434 20.55 23.43 6.58
C GLY A 434 19.41 24.16 7.29
N ALA A 435 19.62 25.44 7.55
CA ALA A 435 18.59 26.30 8.13
C ALA A 435 18.69 27.74 7.67
N VAL A 436 17.55 28.44 7.68
CA VAL A 436 17.49 29.90 7.65
C VAL A 436 17.04 30.35 9.04
N VAL A 437 17.86 31.12 9.76
CA VAL A 437 17.62 31.45 11.16
C VAL A 437 17.70 32.95 11.37
N ALA A 438 16.72 33.50 12.08
CA ALA A 438 16.69 34.90 12.49
C ALA A 438 17.15 35.03 13.94
N PHE A 439 18.07 35.96 14.17
CA PHE A 439 18.64 36.26 15.49
C PHE A 439 18.42 37.72 15.86
N LYS A 440 18.27 37.97 17.16
CA LYS A 440 18.42 39.30 17.76
C LYS A 440 19.41 39.18 18.91
N LYS A 441 20.60 39.78 18.75
CA LYS A 441 21.80 39.41 19.53
C LYS A 441 22.07 37.90 19.39
N GLU A 442 22.21 37.17 20.49
CA GLU A 442 22.41 35.71 20.52
C GLU A 442 21.10 34.90 20.58
N LYS A 443 19.94 35.55 20.59
CA LYS A 443 18.65 34.88 20.75
C LYS A 443 18.00 34.60 19.40
N ILE A 444 17.61 33.34 19.17
CA ILE A 444 16.81 32.93 18.01
C ILE A 444 15.39 33.49 18.14
N LEU A 445 14.96 34.23 17.13
CA LEU A 445 13.59 34.73 16.97
C LEU A 445 12.71 33.81 16.12
N GLY A 446 13.33 32.94 15.33
CA GLY A 446 12.64 32.06 14.41
C GLY A 446 13.61 31.43 13.43
N GLY A 447 13.12 30.46 12.67
CA GLY A 447 13.87 29.88 11.57
C GLY A 447 13.15 28.71 10.93
N GLU A 448 13.71 28.27 9.81
CA GLU A 448 13.27 27.13 9.02
C GLU A 448 14.44 26.19 8.81
N VAL A 449 14.20 24.88 8.97
CA VAL A 449 15.16 23.85 8.60
C VAL A 449 14.81 23.27 7.24
N PHE A 450 15.81 23.09 6.40
CA PHE A 450 15.65 22.56 5.05
C PHE A 450 16.62 21.40 4.78
N PHE A 451 16.24 20.51 3.88
CA PHE A 451 17.06 19.36 3.47
C PHE A 451 16.68 18.88 2.08
N GLU A 452 17.57 18.13 1.44
CA GLU A 452 17.31 17.60 0.10
C GLU A 452 16.42 16.34 0.14
N VAL A 453 15.46 16.27 -0.78
CA VAL A 453 14.60 15.12 -1.00
C VAL A 453 14.45 14.87 -2.50
N ALA A 454 15.07 13.79 -2.99
CA ALA A 454 15.02 13.39 -4.39
C ALA A 454 15.39 14.55 -5.34
N GLY A 455 16.58 15.15 -5.12
CA GLY A 455 17.12 16.23 -5.95
C GLY A 455 16.52 17.61 -5.71
N ARG A 456 15.64 17.78 -4.70
CA ARG A 456 14.99 19.06 -4.41
C ARG A 456 15.26 19.54 -2.99
N LEU A 457 15.59 20.81 -2.85
CA LEU A 457 15.65 21.45 -1.54
C LEU A 457 14.24 21.62 -0.96
N THR A 458 14.03 21.12 0.25
CA THR A 458 12.72 21.09 0.90
C THR A 458 12.77 21.78 2.25
N VAL A 459 11.94 22.79 2.46
CA VAL A 459 11.63 23.30 3.81
C VAL A 459 10.84 22.22 4.54
N GLY A 460 11.41 21.72 5.63
CA GLY A 460 10.80 20.67 6.44
C GLY A 460 9.90 21.25 7.53
N TYR A 461 10.46 22.17 8.32
CA TYR A 461 9.82 22.70 9.51
C TYR A 461 10.23 24.16 9.72
N GLY A 462 9.30 24.99 10.14
CA GLY A 462 9.53 26.41 10.32
C GLY A 462 8.62 27.01 11.40
N ALA A 463 9.18 27.94 12.17
CA ALA A 463 8.42 28.78 13.07
C ALA A 463 9.15 30.11 13.27
N ALA A 464 8.39 31.19 13.40
CA ALA A 464 8.95 32.51 13.60
C ALA A 464 8.09 33.33 14.57
N ALA A 465 8.75 34.18 15.35
CA ALA A 465 8.09 35.13 16.22
C ALA A 465 7.31 36.17 15.40
N LYS A 466 6.20 36.63 15.96
CA LYS A 466 5.49 37.80 15.43
C LYS A 466 6.25 39.06 15.82
N ILE A 467 6.58 39.89 14.83
CA ILE A 467 7.27 41.17 15.01
C ILE A 467 6.37 42.23 14.38
N SER A 468 5.76 43.06 15.22
CA SER A 468 4.75 44.07 14.84
C SER A 468 5.24 45.08 13.79
N GLU A 469 6.53 45.38 13.81
CA GLU A 469 7.19 46.39 12.98
C GLU A 469 7.43 45.90 11.55
N LEU A 470 7.40 44.57 11.33
CA LEU A 470 7.55 43.95 10.03
C LEU A 470 6.20 43.86 9.32
N ALA A 471 6.11 44.49 8.15
CA ALA A 471 4.86 44.61 7.41
C ALA A 471 4.39 43.29 6.79
N GLY A 472 5.33 42.42 6.39
CA GLY A 472 5.11 41.07 5.88
C GLY A 472 5.32 39.97 6.92
N GLY A 473 5.98 40.30 8.03
CA GLY A 473 6.31 39.37 9.11
C GLY A 473 7.61 38.59 8.87
N LEU A 474 8.15 38.01 9.95
CA LEU A 474 9.45 37.34 9.92
C LEU A 474 9.44 36.07 9.04
N THR A 475 8.35 35.29 9.03
CA THR A 475 8.21 34.09 8.19
C THR A 475 8.42 34.42 6.70
N LEU A 476 7.83 35.52 6.22
CA LEU A 476 7.94 35.89 4.80
C LEU A 476 9.39 36.21 4.40
N LEU A 477 10.16 36.79 5.33
CA LEU A 477 11.58 37.02 5.10
C LEU A 477 12.38 35.71 5.11
N LEU A 478 12.15 34.82 6.07
CA LEU A 478 12.83 33.52 6.15
C LEU A 478 12.63 32.72 4.85
N ASP A 479 11.38 32.60 4.40
CA ASP A 479 11.03 31.95 3.13
C ASP A 479 11.72 32.63 1.92
N TYR A 480 11.84 33.96 1.91
CA TYR A 480 12.56 34.70 0.86
C TYR A 480 14.06 34.36 0.84
N TYR A 481 14.72 34.36 2.00
CA TYR A 481 16.14 34.02 2.12
C TYR A 481 16.40 32.55 1.77
N PHE A 482 15.47 31.65 2.10
CA PHE A 482 15.53 30.25 1.67
C PHE A 482 15.48 30.13 0.14
N LEU A 483 14.53 30.83 -0.50
CA LEU A 483 14.37 30.81 -1.95
C LEU A 483 15.59 31.41 -2.67
N ASP A 484 16.10 32.53 -2.17
CA ASP A 484 17.30 33.18 -2.69
C ASP A 484 18.53 32.27 -2.56
N TYR A 485 18.69 31.59 -1.43
CA TYR A 485 19.72 30.56 -1.26
C TYR A 485 19.55 29.41 -2.27
N ALA A 486 18.36 28.83 -2.38
CA ALA A 486 18.11 27.73 -3.31
C ALA A 486 18.41 28.13 -4.77
N SER A 487 18.06 29.35 -5.16
CA SER A 487 18.38 29.89 -6.49
C SER A 487 19.88 30.01 -6.72
N ARG A 488 20.65 30.53 -5.75
CA ARG A 488 22.12 30.63 -5.84
C ARG A 488 22.82 29.27 -5.88
N GLN A 489 22.22 28.25 -5.26
CA GLN A 489 22.72 26.88 -5.31
C GLN A 489 22.31 26.13 -6.60
N GLY A 490 21.57 26.78 -7.51
CA GLY A 490 21.21 26.20 -8.81
C GLY A 490 20.07 25.19 -8.77
N TYR A 491 19.19 25.24 -7.77
CA TYR A 491 17.98 24.40 -7.76
C TYR A 491 16.92 24.96 -8.72
N ASP A 492 16.41 24.12 -9.62
CA ASP A 492 15.30 24.47 -10.52
C ASP A 492 13.92 24.40 -9.87
N GLU A 493 13.79 23.63 -8.78
CA GLU A 493 12.54 23.45 -8.03
C GLU A 493 12.82 23.25 -6.53
N VAL A 494 11.99 23.86 -5.70
CA VAL A 494 11.98 23.65 -4.24
C VAL A 494 10.61 23.19 -3.73
N SER A 495 10.60 22.66 -2.52
CA SER A 495 9.40 22.15 -1.84
C SER A 495 9.14 22.85 -0.51
N PHE A 496 7.90 23.26 -0.26
CA PHE A 496 7.43 23.86 1.00
C PHE A 496 6.59 22.85 1.80
N GLY A 497 7.11 21.63 1.91
CA GLY A 497 6.49 20.54 2.63
C GLY A 497 5.20 20.00 2.01
N GLN A 498 4.45 19.29 2.83
CA GLN A 498 3.17 18.66 2.51
C GLN A 498 2.09 19.14 3.47
N ASP A 499 0.88 19.27 2.95
CA ASP A 499 -0.32 19.63 3.71
C ASP A 499 -1.35 18.51 3.60
N THR A 500 -2.16 18.35 4.65
CA THR A 500 -3.46 17.66 4.53
C THR A 500 -4.32 18.45 3.55
N ASN A 501 -5.05 17.73 2.70
CA ASN A 501 -5.79 18.35 1.60
C ASN A 501 -7.24 18.64 1.99
N LEU A 502 -7.44 19.35 3.09
CA LEU A 502 -8.74 19.80 3.59
C LEU A 502 -8.58 21.04 4.48
N TYR A 503 -8.36 22.20 3.87
CA TYR A 503 -8.23 23.47 4.58
C TYR A 503 -9.59 23.93 5.13
N GLY A 504 -9.58 24.53 6.31
CA GLY A 504 -10.76 24.79 7.13
C GLY A 504 -11.04 23.67 8.14
N THR A 505 -10.08 22.76 8.34
CA THR A 505 -10.12 21.72 9.38
C THR A 505 -8.88 21.80 10.30
N ASP A 506 -7.87 20.97 10.09
CA ASP A 506 -6.61 20.99 10.82
C ASP A 506 -5.64 22.08 10.31
N LEU A 507 -5.86 22.56 9.08
CA LEU A 507 -5.13 23.67 8.45
C LEU A 507 -6.06 24.84 8.16
N SER A 508 -5.60 26.06 8.43
CA SER A 508 -6.38 27.27 8.14
C SER A 508 -6.35 27.64 6.65
N ILE A 509 -7.43 28.23 6.16
CA ILE A 509 -7.49 28.82 4.81
C ILE A 509 -6.43 29.92 4.59
N GLY A 510 -6.04 30.61 5.66
CA GLY A 510 -4.96 31.61 5.63
C GLY A 510 -3.60 31.02 5.27
N LEU A 511 -3.34 29.76 5.62
CA LEU A 511 -2.13 29.05 5.20
C LEU A 511 -2.13 28.81 3.68
N LEU A 512 -3.27 28.41 3.11
CA LEU A 512 -3.40 28.25 1.66
C LEU A 512 -3.16 29.59 0.94
N ALA A 513 -3.80 30.67 1.39
CA ALA A 513 -3.58 32.01 0.83
C ALA A 513 -2.11 32.44 0.92
N TYR A 514 -1.43 32.14 2.04
CA TYR A 514 -0.02 32.43 2.21
C TYR A 514 0.86 31.72 1.16
N LYS A 515 0.59 30.44 0.92
CA LYS A 515 1.33 29.64 -0.06
C LYS A 515 1.09 30.14 -1.49
N VAL A 516 -0.15 30.49 -1.82
CA VAL A 516 -0.50 31.09 -3.12
C VAL A 516 0.16 32.46 -3.30
N LYS A 517 0.20 33.29 -2.26
CA LYS A 517 0.86 34.61 -2.24
C LYS A 517 2.35 34.51 -2.61
N LEU A 518 3.04 33.46 -2.17
CA LEU A 518 4.44 33.17 -2.52
C LEU A 518 4.64 32.66 -3.96
N GLY A 519 3.55 32.34 -4.67
CA GLY A 519 3.59 31.70 -5.97
C GLY A 519 3.98 30.22 -5.89
N LEU A 520 3.55 29.53 -4.83
CA LEU A 520 3.68 28.09 -4.72
C LEU A 520 2.55 27.40 -5.49
N THR A 521 2.85 26.21 -6.01
CA THR A 521 1.96 25.38 -6.81
C THR A 521 1.72 24.05 -6.09
N PRO A 522 0.46 23.63 -5.87
CA PRO A 522 0.17 22.34 -5.27
C PRO A 522 0.34 21.22 -6.30
N VAL A 523 0.87 20.09 -5.85
CA VAL A 523 0.92 18.83 -6.59
C VAL A 523 0.51 17.69 -5.66
N LYS A 524 0.08 16.54 -6.22
CA LYS A 524 -0.17 15.35 -5.41
C LYS A 524 1.10 14.93 -4.68
N ALA A 525 1.03 14.67 -3.37
CA ALA A 525 2.20 14.28 -2.62
C ALA A 525 2.68 12.87 -3.01
N ASN A 526 4.00 12.63 -3.05
CA ASN A 526 4.56 11.34 -3.46
C ASN A 526 4.13 10.16 -2.57
N LYS A 527 3.89 10.42 -1.28
CA LYS A 527 3.45 9.41 -0.29
C LYS A 527 2.02 9.71 0.15
N THR A 528 1.08 9.60 -0.79
CA THR A 528 -0.35 9.78 -0.53
C THR A 528 -1.19 8.80 -1.32
N TYR A 529 -2.43 8.64 -0.89
CA TYR A 529 -3.49 7.96 -1.62
C TYR A 529 -4.64 8.94 -1.86
N SER A 530 -5.52 8.61 -2.80
CA SER A 530 -6.72 9.41 -3.05
C SER A 530 -7.95 8.73 -2.46
N VAL A 531 -8.89 9.56 -2.03
CA VAL A 531 -10.19 9.15 -1.50
C VAL A 531 -11.29 9.90 -2.25
N THR A 532 -12.47 9.32 -2.29
CA THR A 532 -13.70 10.01 -2.66
C THR A 532 -14.37 10.47 -1.37
N THR A 533 -14.41 11.78 -1.19
CA THR A 533 -14.91 12.42 0.04
C THR A 533 -16.38 12.82 -0.13
N TYR A 534 -17.15 12.52 0.91
CA TYR A 534 -18.54 12.95 1.10
C TYR A 534 -18.63 13.71 2.43
N PHE A 535 -19.42 14.77 2.45
CA PHE A 535 -19.67 15.59 3.64
C PHE A 535 -21.11 15.40 4.07
N LEU A 536 -21.31 15.01 5.34
CA LEU A 536 -22.64 14.74 5.90
C LEU A 536 -23.14 15.88 6.80
N ASN A 537 -22.25 16.77 7.24
CA ASN A 537 -22.57 17.90 8.11
C ASN A 537 -21.39 18.89 8.09
N PHE A 538 -21.64 20.19 8.31
CA PHE A 538 -20.63 21.26 8.25
C PHE A 538 -20.44 22.05 9.56
N ASP A 539 -21.07 21.66 10.67
CA ASP A 539 -21.11 22.45 11.91
C ASP A 539 -19.72 22.63 12.55
N ASP A 540 -18.83 21.65 12.35
CA ASP A 540 -17.50 21.58 12.97
C ASP A 540 -16.37 22.11 12.07
N PHE A 541 -16.70 22.71 10.93
CA PHE A 541 -15.73 23.20 9.95
C PHE A 541 -15.61 24.72 9.99
N ASP A 542 -14.42 25.23 9.70
CA ASP A 542 -14.28 26.64 9.32
C ASP A 542 -14.99 26.84 7.98
N ASP A 543 -15.67 27.98 7.82
CA ASP A 543 -16.33 28.36 6.58
C ASP A 543 -15.52 29.46 5.88
N PRO A 544 -15.09 29.27 4.61
CA PRO A 544 -15.28 28.09 3.76
C PRO A 544 -14.24 26.97 3.99
N ILE A 545 -14.56 25.77 3.51
CA ILE A 545 -13.60 24.67 3.33
C ILE A 545 -12.98 24.77 1.94
N MET A 546 -11.68 24.50 1.83
CA MET A 546 -10.97 24.43 0.54
C MET A 546 -10.11 23.17 0.43
N PHE A 547 -10.10 22.55 -0.75
CA PHE A 547 -9.20 21.43 -1.05
C PHE A 547 -8.94 21.31 -2.54
N PHE A 548 -7.94 20.51 -2.92
CA PHE A 548 -7.61 20.26 -4.32
C PHE A 548 -8.15 18.89 -4.77
N ALA A 549 -9.16 18.88 -5.64
CA ALA A 549 -9.70 17.67 -6.23
C ALA A 549 -8.73 17.06 -7.27
N ASP A 550 -8.72 15.73 -7.37
CA ASP A 550 -7.95 14.96 -8.36
C ASP A 550 -8.81 14.81 -9.62
N LYS A 551 -8.47 15.52 -10.71
CA LYS A 551 -9.22 15.51 -11.98
C LYS A 551 -8.33 15.00 -13.12
N PRO A 552 -8.92 14.45 -14.21
CA PRO A 552 -8.17 14.21 -15.43
C PRO A 552 -7.47 15.50 -15.89
N GLY A 553 -6.14 15.49 -15.95
CA GLY A 553 -5.33 16.66 -16.34
C GLY A 553 -4.73 17.48 -15.19
N GLY A 554 -5.03 17.18 -13.92
CA GLY A 554 -4.35 17.79 -12.78
C GLY A 554 -5.25 18.06 -11.57
N LEU A 555 -4.73 18.86 -10.64
CA LEU A 555 -5.50 19.29 -9.47
C LEU A 555 -6.43 20.46 -9.82
N GLU A 556 -7.59 20.50 -9.19
CA GLU A 556 -8.59 21.57 -9.29
C GLU A 556 -8.90 22.11 -7.90
N LEU A 557 -8.97 23.44 -7.72
CA LEU A 557 -9.36 24.01 -6.42
C LEU A 557 -10.88 23.87 -6.26
N THR A 558 -11.31 23.20 -5.20
CA THR A 558 -12.71 23.08 -4.79
C THR A 558 -12.91 23.87 -3.51
N VAL A 559 -13.96 24.69 -3.50
CA VAL A 559 -14.40 25.49 -2.36
C VAL A 559 -15.81 25.06 -2.00
N ILE A 560 -16.08 24.80 -0.72
CA ILE A 560 -17.42 24.58 -0.21
C ILE A 560 -17.70 25.62 0.87
N ALA A 561 -18.74 26.44 0.66
CA ALA A 561 -19.09 27.56 1.53
C ALA A 561 -20.57 27.48 1.97
N LYS A 562 -20.91 28.09 3.11
CA LYS A 562 -22.31 28.10 3.60
C LYS A 562 -23.24 28.99 2.77
N ASP A 563 -22.73 30.10 2.25
CA ASP A 563 -23.48 31.07 1.47
C ASP A 563 -22.75 31.47 0.19
N GLN A 564 -23.43 32.24 -0.67
CA GLN A 564 -22.79 32.97 -1.77
C GLN A 564 -21.89 34.06 -1.18
N SER A 565 -20.71 33.66 -0.72
CA SER A 565 -19.78 34.59 -0.14
C SER A 565 -19.37 35.62 -1.20
N THR A 566 -19.32 36.90 -0.83
CA THR A 566 -18.74 37.98 -1.62
C THR A 566 -17.20 37.90 -1.71
N THR A 567 -16.59 36.85 -1.14
CA THR A 567 -15.15 36.65 -1.08
C THR A 567 -14.57 36.41 -2.47
N ASP A 568 -13.59 37.23 -2.87
CA ASP A 568 -12.82 36.99 -4.08
C ASP A 568 -11.91 35.77 -3.93
N PHE A 569 -12.40 34.60 -4.35
CA PHE A 569 -11.67 33.34 -4.30
C PHE A 569 -10.41 33.32 -5.18
N LYS A 570 -10.19 34.31 -6.07
CA LYS A 570 -8.97 34.43 -6.88
C LYS A 570 -7.71 34.57 -6.03
N ALA A 571 -7.82 35.11 -4.81
CA ALA A 571 -6.68 35.22 -3.88
C ALA A 571 -6.12 33.85 -3.47
N TYR A 572 -6.96 32.80 -3.53
CA TYR A 572 -6.64 31.43 -3.13
C TYR A 572 -6.28 30.54 -4.32
N LEU A 573 -6.39 31.02 -5.56
CA LEU A 573 -6.11 30.22 -6.75
C LEU A 573 -4.60 30.18 -7.06
N PRO A 574 -3.91 29.02 -6.98
CA PRO A 574 -2.51 28.91 -7.39
C PRO A 574 -2.35 29.14 -8.91
N GLN A 575 -1.17 29.61 -9.35
CA GLN A 575 -0.94 29.97 -10.77
C GLN A 575 -1.13 28.80 -11.75
N ASN A 576 -0.87 27.57 -11.32
CA ASN A 576 -0.97 26.36 -12.15
C ASN A 576 -2.36 25.70 -12.12
N ILE A 577 -3.31 26.25 -11.36
CA ILE A 577 -4.67 25.73 -11.26
C ILE A 577 -5.58 26.61 -12.10
N LYS A 578 -6.21 26.00 -13.11
CA LYS A 578 -7.01 26.73 -14.12
C LYS A 578 -8.41 27.06 -13.63
N GLU A 579 -8.99 26.19 -12.81
CA GLU A 579 -10.38 26.26 -12.40
C GLU A 579 -10.50 26.28 -10.87
N CYS A 580 -11.44 27.09 -10.40
CA CYS A 580 -11.93 27.10 -9.04
C CYS A 580 -13.41 26.77 -9.09
N LYS A 581 -13.83 25.65 -8.50
CA LYS A 581 -15.25 25.28 -8.40
C LYS A 581 -15.76 25.57 -7.00
N ILE A 582 -16.91 26.22 -6.93
CA ILE A 582 -17.57 26.63 -5.70
C ILE A 582 -18.86 25.83 -5.57
N PHE A 583 -19.09 25.27 -4.40
CA PHE A 583 -20.29 24.52 -4.03
C PHE A 583 -20.88 25.09 -2.74
N PHE A 584 -22.19 24.92 -2.55
CA PHE A 584 -22.86 25.30 -1.31
C PHE A 584 -22.96 24.11 -0.37
N SER A 585 -22.65 24.34 0.91
CA SER A 585 -22.62 23.25 1.90
C SER A 585 -23.98 22.58 2.08
N SER A 586 -25.09 23.33 1.96
CA SER A 586 -26.45 22.78 2.06
C SER A 586 -26.72 21.74 0.98
N GLU A 587 -26.51 22.11 -0.29
CA GLU A 587 -26.69 21.23 -1.45
C GLU A 587 -25.78 20.01 -1.38
N VAL A 588 -24.50 20.21 -1.02
CA VAL A 588 -23.53 19.11 -0.89
C VAL A 588 -23.96 18.14 0.19
N VAL A 589 -24.40 18.63 1.35
CA VAL A 589 -24.82 17.76 2.46
C VAL A 589 -26.09 17.00 2.11
N GLU A 590 -27.07 17.65 1.49
CA GLU A 590 -28.33 17.02 1.06
C GLU A 590 -28.06 15.87 0.08
N GLN A 591 -27.34 16.15 -1.01
CA GLN A 591 -26.98 15.14 -2.02
C GLN A 591 -26.17 13.97 -1.43
N ASN A 592 -25.22 14.27 -0.54
CA ASN A 592 -24.42 13.22 0.07
C ASN A 592 -25.23 12.35 1.03
N LYS A 593 -26.17 12.93 1.79
CA LYS A 593 -27.03 12.17 2.70
C LYS A 593 -27.96 11.22 1.97
N GLU A 594 -28.49 11.61 0.80
CA GLU A 594 -29.34 10.72 -0.02
C GLU A 594 -28.62 9.44 -0.46
N LEU A 595 -27.28 9.47 -0.54
CA LEU A 595 -26.49 8.30 -0.95
C LEU A 595 -26.33 7.25 0.15
N PHE A 596 -26.46 7.62 1.43
CA PHE A 596 -26.23 6.75 2.57
C PHE A 596 -27.55 6.31 3.18
#